data_AF-A0A9D2PZT7-F1
#
_entry.id   AF-A0A9D2PZT7-F1
#
_cell.length_a   1.000
_cell.length_b   1.000
_cell.length_c   1.000
_cell.angle_alpha   90.00
_cell.angle_beta   90.00
_cell.angle_gamma   90.00
#
_symmetry.space_group_name_H-M   'P 1'
#
loop_
_entity.id
_entity.type
_entity.pdbx_description
1 polymer ?
#
loop_
_entity_poly.entity_id
_entity_poly.type
_entity_poly.pdbx_seq_one_letter_code
_entity_poly.pdbx_strand_id
1 'polypeptide(L)'
;MSAPAHHAPRPLGVVLIGPVLMILVPVGTFVVGVSTSSRVAAPFAAVALLHLLVLAAAAWLAVRALRGREAWRPGDLAGPVTLAIGAGLSLFLTLALAHAVGIRGSAIPRLRQGIPLPPDLPYVIAVGLAVAALLTAALAALAPPARGIIGRLRERAARRADAGAGSPRPARDPAPAPVHHATSEADGLLARLLSPITRVLMVLGGLGSLVCLLMFSLTAQDPDTAELLTIGVVLLPALPMVWAVLESLWRLDADLGPVMGALWRTLVGPFVITIVLVIPLLLVSVLPPVRRGFHARHMASIGDGGLVAADASVFAFLGLGALVALGTGMAGGLAVSVAVVIPAVALLRPQQMVAENEMSTDPAHRRRNVAAVRAMAAMIVMIFVFSILMVRYQHGAVPGWAVLLSLLVLVGLAVAVVLLQRVDHEARARSGTSARVENPADPRPRRLRPARDEDGPGGDR
;
A
#
# COMPACT_ATOMS: atom_id res chain seq x y z
N MET A 1 9.52 44.43 -4.63
CA MET A 1 8.67 44.30 -3.41
C MET A 1 7.74 43.12 -3.62
N SER A 2 8.07 41.97 -3.02
CA SER A 2 7.28 40.74 -3.11
C SER A 2 6.05 40.85 -2.22
N ALA A 3 4.86 40.72 -2.81
CA ALA A 3 3.60 40.71 -2.07
C ALA A 3 3.63 39.61 -0.99
N PRO A 4 3.17 39.89 0.24
CA PRO A 4 3.10 38.88 1.30
C PRO A 4 2.11 37.79 0.87
N ALA A 5 2.64 36.59 0.62
CA ALA A 5 1.84 35.42 0.28
C ALA A 5 0.76 35.21 1.34
N HIS A 6 -0.50 35.45 0.98
CA HIS A 6 -1.65 35.20 1.83
C HIS A 6 -1.65 33.72 2.22
N HIS A 7 -1.23 33.45 3.45
CA HIS A 7 -1.31 32.12 4.05
C HIS A 7 -2.77 31.86 4.37
N ALA A 8 -3.40 30.94 3.63
CA ALA A 8 -4.74 30.48 3.95
C ALA A 8 -4.79 30.08 5.44
N PRO A 9 -5.71 30.63 6.24
CA PRO A 9 -5.83 30.29 7.65
C PRO A 9 -6.11 28.79 7.76
N ARG A 10 -5.25 28.09 8.52
CA ARG A 10 -5.41 26.65 8.73
C ARG A 10 -6.73 26.38 9.46
N PRO A 11 -7.44 25.29 9.14
CA PRO A 11 -8.62 24.91 9.89
C PRO A 11 -8.23 24.64 11.35
N LEU A 12 -8.66 25.55 12.24
CA LEU A 12 -8.40 25.57 13.69
C LEU A 12 -8.60 24.21 14.37
N GLY A 13 -9.53 23.40 13.84
CA GLY A 13 -9.81 22.05 14.34
C GLY A 13 -8.60 21.13 14.38
N VAL A 14 -7.62 21.25 13.48
CA VAL A 14 -6.46 20.34 13.42
C VAL A 14 -5.49 20.57 14.59
N VAL A 15 -5.32 21.84 14.98
CA VAL A 15 -4.42 22.24 16.07
C VAL A 15 -5.04 21.92 17.42
N LEU A 16 -6.39 21.96 17.51
CA LEU A 16 -7.13 21.77 18.76
C LEU A 16 -7.42 20.30 19.09
N ILE A 17 -7.46 19.39 18.11
CA ILE A 17 -7.75 17.95 18.36
C ILE A 17 -6.76 17.34 19.37
N GLY A 18 -5.46 17.63 19.25
CA GLY A 18 -4.44 17.11 20.17
C GLY A 18 -4.65 17.56 21.62
N PRO A 19 -4.68 18.88 21.90
CA PRO A 19 -4.95 19.42 23.23
C PRO A 19 -6.30 19.00 23.81
N VAL A 20 -7.37 18.95 23.00
CA VAL A 20 -8.69 18.53 23.45
C VAL A 20 -8.66 17.05 23.88
N LEU A 21 -8.10 16.16 23.07
CA LEU A 21 -7.98 14.74 23.43
C LEU A 21 -7.00 14.50 24.58
N MET A 22 -5.95 15.31 24.70
CA MET A 22 -5.00 15.27 25.82
C MET A 22 -5.69 15.50 27.17
N ILE A 23 -6.74 16.33 27.21
CA ILE A 23 -7.50 16.59 28.44
C ILE A 23 -8.66 15.59 28.56
N LEU A 24 -9.46 15.44 27.51
CA LEU A 24 -10.68 14.65 27.52
C LEU A 24 -10.45 13.17 27.88
N VAL A 25 -9.35 12.59 27.40
CA VAL A 25 -9.11 11.15 27.52
C VAL A 25 -8.61 10.78 28.92
N PRO A 26 -7.61 11.46 29.52
CA PRO A 26 -7.25 11.24 30.92
C PRO A 26 -8.40 11.60 31.88
N VAL A 27 -9.11 12.71 31.66
CA VAL A 27 -10.26 13.09 32.50
C VAL A 27 -11.38 12.06 32.37
N GLY A 28 -11.71 11.62 31.16
CA GLY A 28 -12.69 10.56 30.93
C GLY A 28 -12.30 9.24 31.61
N THR A 29 -11.02 8.85 31.51
CA THR A 29 -10.48 7.65 32.18
C THR A 29 -10.55 7.78 33.70
N PHE A 30 -10.26 8.97 34.24
CA PHE A 30 -10.37 9.26 35.67
C PHE A 30 -11.83 9.22 36.14
N VAL A 31 -12.75 9.89 35.43
CA VAL A 31 -14.19 9.91 35.75
C VAL A 31 -14.76 8.50 35.72
N VAL A 32 -14.45 7.71 34.69
CA VAL A 32 -14.83 6.30 34.62
C VAL A 32 -14.26 5.50 35.79
N GLY A 33 -12.99 5.74 36.16
CA GLY A 33 -12.35 5.06 37.28
C GLY A 33 -12.93 5.41 38.66
N VAL A 34 -13.38 6.65 38.87
CA VAL A 34 -13.96 7.11 40.16
C VAL A 34 -15.44 6.72 40.28
N SER A 35 -16.17 6.73 39.16
CA SER A 35 -17.61 6.41 39.12
C SER A 35 -17.92 4.92 39.23
N THR A 36 -16.91 4.04 39.20
CA THR A 36 -17.11 2.59 39.17
C THR A 36 -16.27 1.89 40.24
N SER A 37 -16.95 1.33 41.25
CA SER A 37 -16.30 0.57 42.34
C SER A 37 -16.37 -0.95 42.15
N SER A 38 -16.94 -1.43 41.04
CA SER A 38 -17.27 -2.83 40.81
C SER A 38 -16.41 -3.49 39.72
N ARG A 39 -16.19 -4.81 39.83
CA ARG A 39 -15.46 -5.65 38.85
C ARG A 39 -16.29 -5.90 37.57
N VAL A 40 -16.76 -4.83 36.93
CA VAL A 40 -17.62 -4.88 35.75
C VAL A 40 -16.80 -4.56 34.50
N ALA A 41 -17.22 -5.07 33.33
CA ALA A 41 -16.53 -4.88 32.05
C ALA A 41 -16.62 -3.44 31.50
N ALA A 42 -17.74 -2.76 31.78
CA ALA A 42 -18.10 -1.45 31.23
C ALA A 42 -17.03 -0.33 31.40
N PRO A 43 -16.36 -0.16 32.56
CA PRO A 43 -15.37 0.90 32.74
C PRO A 43 -14.18 0.72 31.81
N PHE A 44 -13.65 -0.50 31.73
CA PHE A 44 -12.51 -0.81 30.87
C PHE A 44 -12.88 -0.78 29.38
N ALA A 45 -14.12 -1.12 29.02
CA ALA A 45 -14.61 -0.95 27.65
C ALA A 45 -14.72 0.54 27.26
N ALA A 46 -15.22 1.39 28.15
CA ALA A 46 -15.27 2.85 27.94
C ALA A 46 -13.85 3.44 27.77
N VAL A 47 -12.91 3.02 28.62
CA VAL A 47 -11.49 3.42 28.51
C VAL A 47 -10.87 2.91 27.19
N ALA A 48 -11.20 1.70 26.75
CA ALA A 48 -10.75 1.18 25.45
C ALA A 48 -11.26 2.05 24.29
N LEU A 49 -12.53 2.48 24.31
CA LEU A 49 -13.09 3.40 23.30
C LEU A 49 -12.37 4.75 23.31
N LEU A 50 -12.07 5.30 24.49
CA LEU A 50 -11.28 6.54 24.60
C LEU A 50 -9.88 6.38 23.99
N HIS A 51 -9.19 5.27 24.25
CA HIS A 51 -7.88 5.00 23.63
C HIS A 51 -7.97 4.77 22.13
N LEU A 52 -9.05 4.16 21.63
CA LEU A 52 -9.29 4.01 20.20
C LEU A 52 -9.44 5.36 19.50
N LEU A 53 -10.12 6.32 20.14
CA LEU A 53 -10.24 7.69 19.62
C LEU A 53 -8.88 8.39 19.55
N VAL A 54 -8.03 8.23 20.58
CA VAL A 54 -6.64 8.76 20.55
C VAL A 54 -5.84 8.12 19.44
N LEU A 55 -5.93 6.80 19.28
CA LEU A 55 -5.24 6.06 18.22
C LEU A 55 -5.68 6.53 16.83
N ALA A 56 -6.98 6.71 16.61
CA ALA A 56 -7.53 7.21 15.35
C ALA A 56 -7.04 8.64 15.06
N ALA A 57 -7.01 9.52 16.06
CA ALA A 57 -6.48 10.88 15.91
C ALA A 57 -4.97 10.88 15.62
N ALA A 58 -4.19 10.04 16.31
CA ALA A 58 -2.76 9.89 16.10
C ALA A 58 -2.46 9.36 14.69
N ALA A 59 -3.20 8.34 14.24
CA ALA A 59 -3.09 7.81 12.88
C ALA A 59 -3.46 8.86 11.83
N TRP A 60 -4.53 9.63 12.05
CA TRP A 60 -4.92 10.71 11.15
C TRP A 60 -3.85 11.80 11.04
N LEU A 61 -3.24 12.22 12.15
CA LEU A 61 -2.13 13.17 12.14
C LEU A 61 -0.88 12.60 11.45
N ALA A 62 -0.55 11.33 11.70
CA ALA A 62 0.55 10.64 11.01
C ALA A 62 0.34 10.62 9.49
N VAL A 63 -0.87 10.26 9.05
CA VAL A 63 -1.26 10.24 7.64
C VAL A 63 -1.25 11.64 7.06
N ARG A 64 -1.76 12.65 7.76
CA ARG A 64 -1.73 14.05 7.30
C ARG A 64 -0.31 14.54 7.15
N ALA A 65 0.57 14.23 8.10
CA ALA A 65 1.99 14.52 7.99
C ALA A 65 2.53 13.91 6.69
N LEU A 66 2.22 12.63 6.41
CA LEU A 66 2.63 11.93 5.19
C LEU A 66 2.06 12.50 3.89
N ARG A 67 0.95 13.23 3.96
CA ARG A 67 0.28 13.85 2.80
C ARG A 67 0.70 15.28 2.51
N GLY A 68 1.20 16.02 3.50
CA GLY A 68 1.45 17.46 3.38
C GLY A 68 2.55 17.80 2.38
N ARG A 69 2.26 18.72 1.44
CA ARG A 69 3.25 19.37 0.56
C ARG A 69 3.91 20.60 1.21
N GLU A 70 3.38 21.05 2.35
CA GLU A 70 3.88 22.22 3.06
C GLU A 70 5.15 21.89 3.87
N ALA A 71 6.05 22.86 3.93
CA ALA A 71 7.20 22.81 4.82
C ALA A 71 6.73 22.74 6.28
N TRP A 72 7.23 21.74 7.00
CA TRP A 72 6.91 21.49 8.40
C TRP A 72 7.36 22.65 9.29
N ARG A 73 6.49 23.10 10.20
CA ARG A 73 6.80 24.12 11.21
C ARG A 73 6.91 23.49 12.60
N PRO A 74 7.71 24.04 13.53
CA PRO A 74 7.80 23.52 14.91
C PRO A 74 6.44 23.41 15.60
N GLY A 75 5.50 24.31 15.30
CA GLY A 75 4.14 24.28 15.84
C GLY A 75 3.30 23.07 15.40
N ASP A 76 3.68 22.37 14.33
CA ASP A 76 2.98 21.16 13.86
C ASP A 76 3.27 19.94 14.76
N LEU A 77 4.28 20.02 15.64
CA LEU A 77 4.60 19.00 16.64
C LEU A 77 3.63 19.02 17.84
N ALA A 78 2.93 20.13 18.06
CA ALA A 78 2.06 20.28 19.22
C ALA A 78 0.96 19.20 19.26
N GLY A 79 0.34 18.88 18.12
CA GLY A 79 -0.69 17.83 18.02
C GLY A 79 -0.17 16.44 18.40
N PRO A 80 0.84 15.89 17.70
CA PRO A 80 1.42 14.59 18.03
C PRO A 80 1.96 14.48 19.46
N VAL A 81 2.64 15.52 19.95
CA VAL A 81 3.21 15.53 21.31
C VAL A 81 2.11 15.54 22.37
N THR A 82 1.08 16.37 22.22
CA THR A 82 -0.05 16.41 23.16
C THR A 82 -0.85 15.09 23.16
N LEU A 83 -1.02 14.45 22.00
CA LEU A 83 -1.60 13.10 21.94
C LEU A 83 -0.74 12.05 22.62
N ALA A 84 0.59 12.12 22.48
CA ALA A 84 1.51 11.20 23.16
C ALA A 84 1.43 11.37 24.69
N ILE A 85 1.42 12.61 25.17
CA ILE A 85 1.25 12.93 26.60
C ILE A 85 -0.11 12.41 27.10
N GLY A 86 -1.20 12.70 26.37
CA GLY A 86 -2.55 12.23 26.71
C GLY A 86 -2.65 10.70 26.75
N ALA A 87 -2.07 10.00 25.76
CA ALA A 87 -2.02 8.55 25.72
C ALA A 87 -1.22 7.98 26.91
N GLY A 88 -0.07 8.59 27.25
CA GLY A 88 0.76 8.18 28.37
C GLY A 88 0.07 8.36 29.73
N LEU A 89 -0.57 9.50 29.94
CA LEU A 89 -1.37 9.77 31.16
C LEU A 89 -2.56 8.81 31.27
N SER A 90 -3.28 8.59 30.18
CA SER A 90 -4.42 7.67 30.14
C SER A 90 -4.00 6.21 30.38
N LEU A 91 -2.85 5.79 29.83
CA LEU A 91 -2.25 4.48 30.11
C LEU A 91 -1.93 4.34 31.60
N PHE A 92 -1.29 5.35 32.19
CA PHE A 92 -0.96 5.36 33.62
C PHE A 92 -2.24 5.22 34.48
N LEU A 93 -3.28 6.01 34.18
CA LEU A 93 -4.56 5.94 34.89
C LEU A 93 -5.25 4.58 34.73
N THR A 94 -5.19 4.00 33.53
CA THR A 94 -5.74 2.66 33.26
C THR A 94 -5.04 1.58 34.08
N LEU A 95 -3.70 1.68 34.21
CA LEU A 95 -2.90 0.77 35.04
C LEU A 95 -3.16 0.99 36.54
N ALA A 96 -3.36 2.23 36.97
CA ALA A 96 -3.72 2.56 38.35
C ALA A 96 -5.11 2.02 38.71
N LEU A 97 -6.11 2.20 37.84
CA LEU A 97 -7.45 1.64 38.00
C LEU A 97 -7.42 0.12 38.06
N ALA A 98 -6.68 -0.53 37.15
CA ALA A 98 -6.52 -1.98 37.17
C ALA A 98 -5.80 -2.49 38.43
N HIS A 99 -4.92 -1.68 39.03
CA HIS A 99 -4.30 -2.00 40.31
C HIS A 99 -5.31 -1.89 41.46
N ALA A 100 -6.09 -0.81 41.51
CA ALA A 100 -7.13 -0.60 42.52
C ALA A 100 -8.22 -1.69 42.51
N VAL A 101 -8.61 -2.16 41.32
CA VAL A 101 -9.60 -3.25 41.15
C VAL A 101 -8.97 -4.64 41.33
N GLY A 102 -7.64 -4.72 41.49
CA GLY A 102 -6.90 -5.97 41.73
C GLY A 102 -6.74 -6.86 40.50
N ILE A 103 -6.82 -6.32 39.28
CA ILE A 103 -6.76 -7.08 38.03
C ILE A 103 -5.44 -6.92 37.24
N ARG A 104 -4.64 -5.88 37.53
CA ARG A 104 -3.41 -5.53 36.77
C ARG A 104 -2.43 -6.69 36.56
N GLY A 105 -2.26 -7.56 37.56
CA GLY A 105 -1.33 -8.70 37.49
C GLY A 105 -1.98 -10.02 37.10
N SER A 106 -3.30 -10.13 37.24
CA SER A 106 -4.02 -11.41 37.16
C SER A 106 -4.90 -11.55 35.93
N ALA A 107 -5.25 -10.45 35.25
CA ALA A 107 -6.12 -10.48 34.06
C ALA A 107 -5.52 -11.31 32.92
N ILE A 108 -4.22 -11.12 32.62
CA ILE A 108 -3.55 -11.84 31.54
C ILE A 108 -3.41 -13.34 31.84
N PRO A 109 -2.95 -13.77 33.04
CA PRO A 109 -2.99 -15.18 33.42
C PRO A 109 -4.38 -15.82 33.27
N ARG A 110 -5.44 -15.15 33.72
CA ARG A 110 -6.82 -15.67 33.62
C ARG A 110 -7.32 -15.81 32.18
N LEU A 111 -7.07 -14.81 31.34
CA LEU A 111 -7.39 -14.87 29.90
C LEU A 111 -6.65 -16.02 29.19
N ARG A 112 -5.42 -16.32 29.63
CA ARG A 112 -4.63 -17.43 29.09
C ARG A 112 -5.10 -18.79 29.55
N GLN A 113 -5.60 -18.89 30.77
CA GLN A 113 -6.11 -20.13 31.36
C GLN A 113 -7.57 -20.42 30.97
N GLY A 114 -8.20 -19.57 30.14
CA GLY A 114 -9.59 -19.76 29.73
C GLY A 114 -10.61 -19.47 30.82
N ILE A 115 -10.22 -18.74 31.88
CA ILE A 115 -11.09 -18.36 33.01
C ILE A 115 -11.21 -16.83 33.13
N PRO A 116 -11.60 -16.11 32.06
CA PRO A 116 -11.63 -14.65 32.08
C PRO A 116 -12.72 -14.13 33.01
N LEU A 117 -12.37 -13.12 33.82
CA LEU A 117 -13.38 -12.28 34.45
C LEU A 117 -13.90 -11.25 33.44
N PRO A 118 -15.14 -10.75 33.59
CA PRO A 118 -15.71 -9.75 32.70
C PRO A 118 -14.81 -8.53 32.37
N PRO A 119 -14.05 -7.95 33.32
CA PRO A 119 -13.17 -6.82 33.01
C PRO A 119 -11.84 -7.18 32.34
N ASP A 120 -11.44 -8.45 32.30
CA ASP A 120 -10.07 -8.84 31.91
C ASP A 120 -9.78 -8.52 30.44
N LEU A 121 -10.66 -8.92 29.52
CA LEU A 121 -10.48 -8.67 28.08
C LEU A 121 -10.55 -7.17 27.75
N PRO A 122 -11.57 -6.40 28.18
CA PRO A 122 -11.60 -4.96 27.95
C PRO A 122 -10.40 -4.22 28.54
N TYR A 123 -9.91 -4.62 29.72
CA TYR A 123 -8.71 -4.04 30.33
C TYR A 123 -7.48 -4.24 29.43
N VAL A 124 -7.28 -5.47 28.96
CA VAL A 124 -6.14 -5.81 28.10
C VAL A 124 -6.22 -5.07 26.76
N ILE A 125 -7.40 -4.97 26.17
CA ILE A 125 -7.64 -4.16 24.95
C ILE A 125 -7.34 -2.69 25.23
N ALA A 126 -7.83 -2.13 26.34
CA ALA A 126 -7.56 -0.75 26.72
C ALA A 126 -6.06 -0.46 26.84
N VAL A 127 -5.31 -1.32 27.53
CA VAL A 127 -3.84 -1.17 27.65
C VAL A 127 -3.16 -1.28 26.28
N GLY A 128 -3.53 -2.27 25.46
CA GLY A 128 -2.97 -2.46 24.13
C GLY A 128 -3.21 -1.25 23.22
N LEU A 129 -4.44 -0.70 23.21
CA LEU A 129 -4.80 0.48 22.45
C LEU A 129 -4.06 1.73 22.94
N ALA A 130 -3.88 1.90 24.26
CA ALA A 130 -3.11 3.02 24.79
C ALA A 130 -1.63 2.98 24.36
N VAL A 131 -1.00 1.81 24.41
CA VAL A 131 0.39 1.65 23.95
C VAL A 131 0.49 1.88 22.44
N ALA A 132 -0.44 1.34 21.66
CA ALA A 132 -0.49 1.58 20.21
C ALA A 132 -0.69 3.07 19.88
N ALA A 133 -1.56 3.76 20.61
CA ALA A 133 -1.80 5.19 20.45
C ALA A 133 -0.55 6.00 20.78
N LEU A 134 0.13 5.68 21.89
CA LEU A 134 1.39 6.31 22.31
C LEU A 134 2.49 6.13 21.25
N LEU A 135 2.69 4.90 20.75
CA LEU A 135 3.67 4.61 19.70
C LEU A 135 3.35 5.35 18.41
N THR A 136 2.07 5.36 17.99
CA THR A 136 1.63 6.04 16.78
C THR A 136 1.81 7.55 16.88
N ALA A 137 1.51 8.14 18.05
CA ALA A 137 1.72 9.56 18.30
C ALA A 137 3.22 9.93 18.33
N ALA A 138 4.06 9.08 18.92
CA ALA A 138 5.52 9.24 18.89
C ALA A 138 6.08 9.16 17.46
N LEU A 139 5.62 8.18 16.66
CA LEU A 139 5.99 8.06 15.25
C LEU A 139 5.53 9.29 14.44
N ALA A 140 4.33 9.81 14.71
CA ALA A 140 3.84 11.04 14.08
C ALA A 140 4.69 12.26 14.45
N ALA A 141 5.23 12.32 15.68
CA ALA A 141 6.14 13.36 16.13
C ALA A 141 7.56 13.24 15.52
N LEU A 142 7.99 12.02 15.15
CA LEU A 142 9.29 11.72 14.54
C LEU A 142 9.30 11.76 13.00
N ALA A 143 8.14 11.65 12.35
CA ALA A 143 8.02 11.77 10.89
C ALA A 143 8.56 13.11 10.29
N PRO A 144 8.42 14.27 10.95
CA PRO A 144 8.93 15.56 10.46
C PRO A 144 10.44 15.66 10.32
N PRO A 145 11.26 15.38 11.36
CA PRO A 145 12.72 15.43 11.22
C PRO A 145 13.23 14.41 10.18
N ALA A 146 12.58 13.24 10.07
CA ALA A 146 12.92 12.24 9.06
C ALA A 146 12.69 12.76 7.62
N ARG A 147 11.59 13.48 7.34
CA ARG A 147 11.37 14.11 6.02
C ARG A 147 12.37 15.21 5.71
N GLY A 148 12.76 16.01 6.70
CA GLY A 148 13.77 17.06 6.51
C GLY A 148 15.12 16.50 6.05
N ILE A 149 15.52 15.34 6.58
CA ILE A 149 16.75 14.65 6.20
C ILE A 149 16.63 14.07 4.78
N ILE A 150 15.52 13.39 4.48
CA ILE A 150 15.26 12.78 3.16
C ILE A 150 15.13 13.86 2.06
N GLY A 151 14.51 15.00 2.36
CA GLY A 151 14.38 16.14 1.46
C GLY A 151 15.74 16.73 1.07
N ARG A 152 16.63 16.94 2.05
CA ARG A 152 18.00 17.42 1.81
C ARG A 152 18.83 16.43 0.97
N LEU A 153 18.63 15.13 1.16
CA LEU A 153 19.27 14.10 0.34
C LEU A 153 18.73 14.09 -1.10
N ARG A 154 17.42 14.28 -1.28
CA ARG A 154 16.79 14.41 -2.60
C ARG A 154 17.20 15.67 -3.34
N GLU A 155 17.29 16.82 -2.69
CA GLU A 155 17.79 18.06 -3.32
C GLU A 155 19.24 17.90 -3.79
N ARG A 156 20.08 17.19 -3.02
CA ARG A 156 21.45 16.86 -3.43
C ARG A 156 21.51 15.90 -4.62
N ALA A 157 20.51 15.02 -4.78
CA ALA A 157 20.41 14.12 -5.92
C ALA A 157 19.83 14.81 -7.16
N ALA A 158 18.81 15.66 -6.99
CA ALA A 158 18.18 16.43 -8.07
C ALA A 158 19.16 17.45 -8.68
N ARG A 159 19.96 18.15 -7.86
CA ARG A 159 21.03 19.04 -8.36
C ARG A 159 22.12 18.32 -9.16
N ARG A 160 22.24 16.99 -9.06
CA ARG A 160 23.13 16.18 -9.91
C ARG A 160 22.45 15.72 -11.21
N ALA A 161 21.11 15.64 -11.23
CA ALA A 161 20.34 15.23 -12.40
C ALA A 161 20.02 16.42 -13.33
N ASP A 162 19.73 17.59 -12.78
CA ASP A 162 19.44 18.82 -13.56
C ASP A 162 20.68 19.40 -14.27
N ALA A 163 21.88 18.92 -13.95
CA ALA A 163 23.10 19.24 -14.68
C ALA A 163 23.19 18.56 -16.06
N GLY A 164 22.20 17.75 -16.46
CA GLY A 164 22.29 16.89 -17.65
C GLY A 164 21.16 16.95 -18.69
N ALA A 165 20.09 17.74 -18.53
CA ALA A 165 18.95 17.65 -19.44
C ALA A 165 18.33 19.00 -19.82
N GLY A 166 18.74 19.53 -20.99
CA GLY A 166 18.00 20.56 -21.71
C GLY A 166 17.52 20.03 -23.06
N SER A 167 16.21 20.06 -23.31
CA SER A 167 15.67 20.15 -24.68
C SER A 167 14.18 20.58 -24.68
N PRO A 168 13.71 21.40 -25.64
CA PRO A 168 12.36 21.95 -25.70
C PRO A 168 11.37 21.06 -26.47
N ARG A 169 10.09 21.09 -26.06
CA ARG A 169 8.97 20.35 -26.69
C ARG A 169 8.31 21.17 -27.82
N PRO A 170 8.00 20.59 -28.99
CA PRO A 170 7.13 21.21 -29.97
C PRO A 170 5.65 20.84 -29.77
N ALA A 171 4.79 21.72 -30.28
CA ALA A 171 3.33 21.80 -30.11
C ALA A 171 2.54 20.62 -30.71
N ARG A 172 1.35 20.34 -30.14
CA ARG A 172 0.42 19.28 -30.57
C ARG A 172 -0.90 19.86 -31.07
N ASP A 173 -1.34 19.29 -32.20
CA ASP A 173 -2.66 19.42 -32.83
C ASP A 173 -3.71 18.47 -32.17
N PRO A 174 -5.00 18.50 -32.56
CA PRO A 174 -6.14 18.70 -31.66
C PRO A 174 -6.49 17.48 -30.80
N ALA A 175 -6.79 17.78 -29.53
CA ALA A 175 -6.94 16.79 -28.47
C ALA A 175 -8.27 16.00 -28.53
N PRO A 176 -8.25 14.67 -28.34
CA PRO A 176 -9.45 13.92 -27.96
C PRO A 176 -9.96 14.40 -26.59
N ALA A 177 -11.25 14.19 -26.31
CA ALA A 177 -11.95 14.67 -25.11
C ALA A 177 -11.10 14.56 -23.83
N PRO A 178 -11.03 15.61 -22.99
CA PRO A 178 -10.05 15.73 -21.92
C PRO A 178 -10.23 14.62 -20.89
N VAL A 179 -9.33 13.64 -20.92
CA VAL A 179 -9.23 12.61 -19.89
C VAL A 179 -8.93 13.33 -18.58
N HIS A 180 -9.84 13.22 -17.61
CA HIS A 180 -9.62 13.83 -16.30
C HIS A 180 -8.58 13.02 -15.54
N HIS A 181 -7.39 13.60 -15.39
CA HIS A 181 -6.32 13.03 -14.58
C HIS A 181 -6.50 13.44 -13.12
N ALA A 182 -6.47 12.45 -12.23
CA ALA A 182 -6.62 12.67 -10.80
C ALA A 182 -5.29 13.02 -10.11
N THR A 183 -4.15 12.61 -10.71
CA THR A 183 -2.82 12.95 -10.21
C THR A 183 -1.82 13.26 -11.32
N SER A 184 -0.74 13.96 -10.97
CA SER A 184 0.39 14.30 -11.84
C SER A 184 1.72 14.26 -11.07
N GLU A 185 2.83 14.44 -11.78
CA GLU A 185 4.18 14.52 -11.21
C GLU A 185 4.30 15.51 -10.04
N ALA A 186 3.55 16.62 -10.09
CA ALA A 186 3.52 17.64 -9.04
C ALA A 186 2.98 17.12 -7.69
N ASP A 187 2.30 15.97 -7.65
CA ASP A 187 1.61 15.50 -6.46
C ASP A 187 2.48 14.70 -5.49
N GLY A 188 3.69 14.30 -5.90
CA GLY A 188 4.61 13.48 -5.12
C GLY A 188 4.22 11.98 -5.14
N LEU A 189 5.24 11.12 -5.13
CA LEU A 189 5.08 9.67 -5.39
C LEU A 189 4.01 8.99 -4.53
N LEU A 190 3.99 9.24 -3.22
CA LEU A 190 3.01 8.61 -2.31
C LEU A 190 1.57 9.09 -2.56
N ALA A 191 1.36 10.31 -3.06
CA ALA A 191 0.02 10.80 -3.41
C ALA A 191 -0.45 10.23 -4.74
N ARG A 192 0.47 10.10 -5.70
CA ARG A 192 0.21 9.43 -6.99
C ARG A 192 -0.17 7.97 -6.79
N LEU A 193 0.60 7.24 -5.97
CA LEU A 193 0.40 5.81 -5.77
C LEU A 193 -0.72 5.46 -4.81
N LEU A 194 -0.93 6.22 -3.72
CA LEU A 194 -1.88 5.84 -2.67
C LEU A 194 -2.98 6.91 -2.53
N SER A 195 -4.23 6.52 -2.81
CA SER A 195 -5.36 7.40 -2.58
C SER A 195 -5.63 7.61 -1.10
N PRO A 196 -6.48 8.61 -0.75
CA PRO A 196 -6.99 8.74 0.59
C PRO A 196 -7.62 7.46 1.16
N ILE A 197 -8.39 6.74 0.35
CA ILE A 197 -9.10 5.50 0.73
C ILE A 197 -8.11 4.38 0.95
N THR A 198 -7.17 4.17 0.02
CA THR A 198 -6.09 3.19 0.16
C THR A 198 -5.33 3.36 1.46
N ARG A 199 -5.03 4.60 1.86
CA ARG A 199 -4.35 4.89 3.13
C ARG A 199 -5.20 4.57 4.35
N VAL A 200 -6.52 4.79 4.28
CA VAL A 200 -7.45 4.38 5.36
C VAL A 200 -7.47 2.85 5.46
N LEU A 201 -7.60 2.15 4.34
CA LEU A 201 -7.55 0.69 4.31
C LEU A 201 -6.21 0.14 4.82
N MET A 202 -5.09 0.80 4.50
CA MET A 202 -3.77 0.47 5.07
C MET A 202 -3.76 0.53 6.60
N VAL A 203 -4.31 1.60 7.18
CA VAL A 203 -4.43 1.74 8.64
C VAL A 203 -5.36 0.66 9.20
N LEU A 204 -6.52 0.43 8.58
CA LEU A 204 -7.46 -0.60 9.04
C LEU A 204 -6.88 -2.02 8.96
N GLY A 205 -6.15 -2.35 7.89
CA GLY A 205 -5.46 -3.64 7.76
C GLY A 205 -4.36 -3.82 8.80
N GLY A 206 -3.59 -2.77 9.09
CA GLY A 206 -2.60 -2.78 10.17
C GLY A 206 -3.23 -2.93 11.56
N LEU A 207 -4.33 -2.23 11.84
CA LEU A 207 -5.08 -2.36 13.10
C LEU A 207 -5.73 -3.74 13.24
N GLY A 208 -6.28 -4.29 12.16
CA GLY A 208 -6.84 -5.64 12.13
C GLY A 208 -5.76 -6.69 12.45
N SER A 209 -4.59 -6.59 11.81
CA SER A 209 -3.42 -7.43 12.12
C SER A 209 -3.03 -7.32 13.60
N LEU A 210 -3.02 -6.11 14.16
CA LEU A 210 -2.73 -5.89 15.58
C LEU A 210 -3.75 -6.56 16.51
N VAL A 211 -5.04 -6.44 16.21
CA VAL A 211 -6.11 -7.08 16.98
C VAL A 211 -5.97 -8.60 16.92
N CYS A 212 -5.73 -9.17 15.73
CA CYS A 212 -5.48 -10.60 15.58
C CYS A 212 -4.31 -11.08 16.44
N LEU A 213 -3.20 -10.32 16.46
CA LEU A 213 -2.01 -10.64 17.25
C LEU A 213 -2.31 -10.60 18.75
N LEU A 214 -3.06 -9.61 19.21
CA LEU A 214 -3.43 -9.47 20.62
C LEU A 214 -4.36 -10.58 21.07
N MET A 215 -5.39 -10.90 20.28
CA MET A 215 -6.28 -12.03 20.56
C MET A 215 -5.48 -13.34 20.60
N PHE A 216 -4.70 -13.61 19.56
CA PHE A 216 -3.86 -14.80 19.49
C PHE A 216 -2.90 -14.92 20.67
N SER A 217 -2.37 -13.81 21.19
CA SER A 217 -1.39 -13.84 22.28
C SER A 217 -2.02 -13.85 23.68
N LEU A 218 -3.26 -13.35 23.83
CA LEU A 218 -3.84 -13.07 25.15
C LEU A 218 -5.06 -13.92 25.51
N THR A 219 -5.91 -14.36 24.57
CA THR A 219 -7.11 -15.20 24.85
C THR A 219 -6.98 -16.69 24.51
N ALA A 220 -7.34 -17.63 25.38
CA ALA A 220 -7.27 -19.07 25.03
C ALA A 220 -8.15 -19.36 23.80
N GLN A 221 -7.61 -19.99 22.76
CA GLN A 221 -8.32 -20.29 21.50
C GLN A 221 -8.22 -21.78 21.19
N ASP A 222 -9.21 -22.31 20.48
CA ASP A 222 -9.10 -23.57 19.74
C ASP A 222 -8.12 -23.45 18.55
N PRO A 223 -7.61 -24.58 18.01
CA PRO A 223 -6.64 -24.57 16.92
C PRO A 223 -7.10 -23.83 15.65
N ASP A 224 -8.36 -24.01 15.23
CA ASP A 224 -8.89 -23.41 14.00
C ASP A 224 -8.92 -21.88 14.11
N THR A 225 -9.39 -21.36 15.25
CA THR A 225 -9.40 -19.92 15.52
C THR A 225 -7.98 -19.38 15.63
N ALA A 226 -7.06 -20.12 16.23
CA ALA A 226 -5.65 -19.75 16.33
C ALA A 226 -5.01 -19.62 14.93
N GLU A 227 -5.29 -20.55 14.02
CA GLU A 227 -4.83 -20.49 12.62
C GLU A 227 -5.39 -19.27 11.90
N LEU A 228 -6.71 -19.03 11.96
CA LEU A 228 -7.35 -17.86 11.36
C LEU A 228 -6.77 -16.53 11.87
N LEU A 229 -6.48 -16.44 13.16
CA LEU A 229 -5.85 -15.26 13.74
C LEU A 229 -4.43 -15.07 13.20
N THR A 230 -3.63 -16.12 13.04
CA THR A 230 -2.29 -16.00 12.44
C THR A 230 -2.34 -15.60 10.96
N ILE A 231 -3.29 -16.14 10.20
CA ILE A 231 -3.58 -15.69 8.83
C ILE A 231 -3.95 -14.21 8.84
N GLY A 232 -4.80 -13.78 9.77
CA GLY A 232 -5.20 -12.38 9.93
C GLY A 232 -4.02 -11.44 10.24
N VAL A 233 -3.10 -11.85 11.12
CA VAL A 233 -1.88 -11.09 11.43
C VAL A 233 -1.06 -10.84 10.17
N VAL A 234 -0.93 -11.85 9.31
CA VAL A 234 -0.06 -11.81 8.13
C VAL A 234 -0.74 -11.16 6.91
N LEU A 235 -1.99 -11.49 6.61
CA LEU A 235 -2.61 -11.16 5.32
C LEU A 235 -3.52 -9.92 5.31
N LEU A 236 -4.09 -9.50 6.44
CA LEU A 236 -4.90 -8.27 6.50
C LEU A 236 -4.17 -7.01 5.98
N PRO A 237 -2.86 -6.82 6.24
CA PRO A 237 -2.10 -5.70 5.68
C PRO A 237 -1.90 -5.77 4.16
N ALA A 238 -2.08 -6.93 3.51
CA ALA A 238 -1.89 -7.06 2.06
C ALA A 238 -3.12 -6.57 1.26
N LEU A 239 -4.34 -6.67 1.83
CA LEU A 239 -5.60 -6.31 1.15
C LEU A 239 -5.64 -4.87 0.59
N PRO A 240 -5.13 -3.84 1.30
CA PRO A 240 -5.12 -2.48 0.79
C PRO A 240 -4.25 -2.32 -0.47
N MET A 241 -3.32 -3.24 -0.74
CA MET A 241 -2.47 -3.19 -1.94
C MET A 241 -3.25 -3.60 -3.18
N VAL A 242 -4.05 -4.66 -3.05
CA VAL A 242 -4.97 -5.09 -4.10
C VAL A 242 -5.94 -3.96 -4.45
N TRP A 243 -6.47 -3.28 -3.43
CA TRP A 243 -7.31 -2.10 -3.63
C TRP A 243 -6.57 -0.96 -4.35
N ALA A 244 -5.35 -0.63 -3.91
CA ALA A 244 -4.54 0.42 -4.54
C ALA A 244 -4.35 0.15 -6.04
N VAL A 245 -4.09 -1.11 -6.41
CA VAL A 245 -3.93 -1.51 -7.81
C VAL A 245 -5.23 -1.31 -8.60
N LEU A 246 -6.38 -1.72 -8.05
CA LEU A 246 -7.69 -1.51 -8.68
C LEU A 246 -7.98 -0.03 -8.96
N GLU A 247 -7.56 0.87 -8.06
CA GLU A 247 -7.74 2.32 -8.24
C GLU A 247 -7.14 2.85 -9.54
N SER A 248 -6.19 2.15 -10.15
CA SER A 248 -5.61 2.52 -11.46
C SER A 248 -6.64 2.57 -12.60
N LEU A 249 -7.80 1.94 -12.43
CA LEU A 249 -8.90 1.97 -13.40
C LEU A 249 -9.59 3.34 -13.47
N TRP A 250 -9.81 3.99 -12.33
CA TRP A 250 -10.56 5.25 -12.24
C TRP A 250 -9.70 6.45 -11.81
N ARG A 251 -8.60 6.22 -11.08
CA ARG A 251 -7.68 7.27 -10.61
C ARG A 251 -6.44 7.32 -11.50
N LEU A 252 -6.63 7.93 -12.67
CA LEU A 252 -5.59 8.09 -13.68
C LEU A 252 -4.53 9.08 -13.25
N ASP A 253 -3.27 8.72 -13.50
CA ASP A 253 -2.12 9.59 -13.37
C ASP A 253 -1.74 10.13 -14.76
N ALA A 254 -1.42 11.42 -14.84
CA ALA A 254 -1.11 12.11 -16.10
C ALA A 254 0.14 11.57 -16.79
N ASP A 255 1.14 11.12 -16.02
CA ASP A 255 2.46 10.77 -16.57
C ASP A 255 2.70 9.25 -16.59
N LEU A 256 2.09 8.50 -15.67
CA LEU A 256 2.24 7.03 -15.61
C LEU A 256 1.17 6.29 -16.44
N GLY A 257 -0.01 6.88 -16.64
CA GLY A 257 -1.15 6.12 -17.19
C GLY A 257 -1.62 4.97 -16.28
N PRO A 258 -2.64 4.21 -16.69
CA PRO A 258 -3.29 3.19 -15.86
C PRO A 258 -2.42 1.95 -15.65
N VAL A 259 -1.73 1.46 -16.70
CA VAL A 259 -0.96 0.20 -16.62
C VAL A 259 0.32 0.39 -15.82
N MET A 260 1.13 1.40 -16.14
CA MET A 260 2.36 1.67 -15.39
C MET A 260 2.02 2.10 -13.95
N GLY A 261 0.93 2.86 -13.75
CA GLY A 261 0.42 3.18 -12.42
C GLY A 261 0.09 1.94 -11.58
N ALA A 262 -0.56 0.93 -12.17
CA ALA A 262 -0.86 -0.33 -11.50
C ALA A 262 0.41 -1.12 -11.13
N LEU A 263 1.39 -1.18 -12.04
CA LEU A 263 2.69 -1.81 -11.80
C LEU A 263 3.46 -1.13 -10.66
N TRP A 264 3.53 0.21 -10.66
CA TRP A 264 4.18 0.95 -9.59
C TRP A 264 3.50 0.76 -8.23
N ARG A 265 2.17 0.68 -8.20
CA ARG A 265 1.41 0.39 -6.96
C ARG A 265 1.68 -1.03 -6.46
N THR A 266 1.84 -1.99 -7.37
CA THR A 266 2.21 -3.37 -7.06
C THR A 266 3.62 -3.48 -6.46
N LEU A 267 4.56 -2.67 -6.96
CA LEU A 267 5.95 -2.70 -6.48
C LEU A 267 6.16 -1.90 -5.19
N VAL A 268 5.65 -0.66 -5.13
CA VAL A 268 5.95 0.29 -4.04
C VAL A 268 4.96 0.17 -2.88
N GLY A 269 3.70 -0.14 -3.16
CA GLY A 269 2.66 -0.27 -2.13
C GLY A 269 3.06 -1.21 -0.99
N PRO A 270 3.50 -2.45 -1.29
CA PRO A 270 3.90 -3.43 -0.29
C PRO A 270 4.97 -2.93 0.69
N PHE A 271 5.98 -2.17 0.23
CA PHE A 271 6.99 -1.61 1.13
C PHE A 271 6.42 -0.56 2.10
N VAL A 272 5.44 0.23 1.64
CA VAL A 272 4.79 1.24 2.50
C VAL A 272 3.98 0.57 3.61
N ILE A 273 3.29 -0.55 3.32
CA ILE A 273 2.52 -1.26 4.34
C ILE A 273 3.39 -2.07 5.30
N THR A 274 4.56 -2.58 4.86
CA THR A 274 5.53 -3.20 5.76
C THR A 274 5.96 -2.23 6.87
N ILE A 275 6.02 -0.93 6.60
CA ILE A 275 6.28 0.09 7.63
C ILE A 275 5.14 0.15 8.66
N VAL A 276 3.88 -0.04 8.24
CA VAL A 276 2.72 -0.08 9.16
C VAL A 276 2.80 -1.30 10.08
N LEU A 277 3.38 -2.41 9.60
CA LEU A 277 3.64 -3.62 10.41
C LEU A 277 4.72 -3.45 11.49
N VAL A 278 5.47 -2.34 11.46
CA VAL A 278 6.41 -1.99 12.55
C VAL A 278 5.66 -1.73 13.86
N ILE A 279 4.40 -1.27 13.82
CA ILE A 279 3.62 -1.00 15.04
C ILE A 279 3.36 -2.29 15.84
N PRO A 280 2.81 -3.37 15.26
CA PRO A 280 2.74 -4.68 15.92
C PRO A 280 4.09 -5.15 16.47
N LEU A 281 5.18 -5.01 15.70
CA LEU A 281 6.53 -5.40 16.11
C LEU A 281 7.00 -4.64 17.36
N LEU A 282 6.83 -3.32 17.38
CA LEU A 282 7.14 -2.47 18.52
C LEU A 282 6.26 -2.83 19.72
N LEU A 283 4.97 -3.13 19.51
CA LEU A 283 4.07 -3.52 20.59
C LEU A 283 4.52 -4.81 21.29
N VAL A 284 4.93 -5.83 20.51
CA VAL A 284 5.48 -7.07 21.07
C VAL A 284 6.76 -6.82 21.87
N SER A 285 7.61 -5.90 21.41
CA SER A 285 8.86 -5.57 22.10
C SER A 285 8.64 -4.89 23.46
N VAL A 286 7.59 -4.07 23.57
CA VAL A 286 7.28 -3.28 24.77
C VAL A 286 6.37 -4.01 25.76
N LEU A 287 5.61 -5.03 25.30
CA LEU A 287 4.68 -5.80 26.15
C LEU A 287 5.14 -7.26 26.34
N PRO A 288 5.92 -7.57 27.40
CA PRO A 288 6.27 -8.95 27.77
C PRO A 288 5.10 -9.94 27.83
N PRO A 289 3.88 -9.54 28.23
CA PRO A 289 2.73 -10.44 28.22
C PRO A 289 2.27 -10.84 26.81
N VAL A 290 2.44 -10.02 25.78
CA VAL A 290 2.12 -10.42 24.41
C VAL A 290 3.15 -11.46 23.95
N ARG A 291 4.43 -11.16 24.14
CA ARG A 291 5.54 -12.05 23.75
C ARG A 291 5.46 -13.44 24.39
N ARG A 292 5.27 -13.51 25.71
CA ARG A 292 5.17 -14.79 26.44
C ARG A 292 3.91 -15.56 26.06
N GLY A 293 2.83 -14.86 25.72
CA GLY A 293 1.55 -15.47 25.36
C GLY A 293 1.59 -16.09 23.98
N PHE A 294 2.19 -15.38 23.02
CA PHE A 294 2.48 -15.89 21.69
C PHE A 294 3.30 -17.18 21.75
N HIS A 295 4.45 -17.18 22.44
CA HIS A 295 5.32 -18.36 22.50
C HIS A 295 4.62 -19.59 23.08
N ALA A 296 3.87 -19.40 24.17
CA ALA A 296 3.14 -20.50 24.80
C ALA A 296 2.07 -21.10 23.88
N ARG A 297 1.51 -20.30 22.96
CA ARG A 297 0.41 -20.73 22.09
C ARG A 297 0.85 -21.21 20.73
N HIS A 298 1.80 -20.54 20.11
CA HIS A 298 2.35 -20.98 18.84
C HIS A 298 2.83 -22.45 18.92
N MET A 299 3.49 -22.79 20.03
CA MET A 299 3.85 -24.16 20.39
C MET A 299 2.67 -25.10 20.55
N ALA A 300 1.59 -24.66 21.20
CA ALA A 300 0.48 -25.51 21.59
C ALA A 300 -0.57 -25.69 20.48
N SER A 301 -0.74 -24.72 19.58
CA SER A 301 -1.87 -24.68 18.64
C SER A 301 -1.49 -24.81 17.16
N ILE A 302 -0.23 -24.52 16.78
CA ILE A 302 0.19 -24.52 15.37
C ILE A 302 1.26 -25.61 15.10
N GLY A 303 2.11 -25.94 16.08
CA GLY A 303 3.09 -27.02 15.97
C GLY A 303 4.09 -26.82 14.82
N ASP A 304 4.65 -27.92 14.30
CA ASP A 304 5.69 -27.91 13.24
C ASP A 304 5.16 -27.55 11.84
N GLY A 305 3.84 -27.48 11.66
CA GLY A 305 3.21 -27.07 10.40
C GLY A 305 3.12 -25.55 10.20
N GLY A 306 3.55 -24.77 11.20
CA GLY A 306 3.48 -23.31 11.18
C GLY A 306 4.43 -22.65 10.17
N LEU A 307 4.13 -21.39 9.85
CA LEU A 307 4.97 -20.53 9.01
C LEU A 307 6.42 -20.42 9.49
N VAL A 308 6.66 -20.63 10.79
CA VAL A 308 7.99 -20.70 11.40
C VAL A 308 8.03 -21.89 12.36
N ALA A 309 9.23 -22.40 12.63
CA ALA A 309 9.48 -23.44 13.63
C ALA A 309 8.87 -23.07 14.98
N ALA A 310 8.42 -24.08 15.74
CA ALA A 310 7.64 -23.88 16.95
C ALA A 310 8.39 -23.04 18.01
N ASP A 311 9.73 -23.15 18.08
CA ASP A 311 10.64 -22.42 18.98
C ASP A 311 11.03 -21.02 18.48
N ALA A 312 10.57 -20.64 17.29
CA ALA A 312 10.90 -19.35 16.71
C ALA A 312 10.35 -18.19 17.53
N SER A 313 11.20 -17.18 17.72
CA SER A 313 10.80 -15.96 18.42
C SER A 313 9.65 -15.26 17.72
N VAL A 314 8.82 -14.54 18.48
CA VAL A 314 7.73 -13.69 17.93
C VAL A 314 8.25 -12.69 16.89
N PHE A 315 9.50 -12.23 17.03
CA PHE A 315 10.14 -11.35 16.06
C PHE A 315 10.43 -12.06 14.73
N ALA A 316 10.86 -13.32 14.76
CA ALA A 316 11.05 -14.13 13.56
C ALA A 316 9.70 -14.38 12.86
N PHE A 317 8.65 -14.68 13.62
CA PHE A 317 7.28 -14.82 13.09
C PHE A 317 6.78 -13.52 12.43
N LEU A 318 6.89 -12.37 13.11
CA LEU A 318 6.46 -11.10 12.53
C LEU A 318 7.32 -10.67 11.34
N GLY A 319 8.63 -10.95 11.38
CA GLY A 319 9.55 -10.68 10.27
C GLY A 319 9.21 -11.50 9.03
N LEU A 320 9.05 -12.82 9.19
CA LEU A 320 8.64 -13.68 8.09
C LEU A 320 7.21 -13.36 7.62
N GLY A 321 6.30 -13.11 8.55
CA GLY A 321 4.94 -12.66 8.25
C GLY A 321 4.93 -11.38 7.45
N ALA A 322 5.79 -10.42 7.75
CA ALA A 322 5.93 -9.20 6.95
C ALA A 322 6.48 -9.47 5.54
N LEU A 323 7.41 -10.41 5.38
CA LEU A 323 7.90 -10.86 4.07
C LEU A 323 6.81 -11.57 3.26
N VAL A 324 6.01 -12.43 3.91
CA VAL A 324 4.86 -13.09 3.29
C VAL A 324 3.82 -12.07 2.89
N ALA A 325 3.47 -11.12 3.77
CA ALA A 325 2.54 -10.04 3.47
C ALA A 325 3.02 -9.19 2.28
N LEU A 326 4.32 -8.91 2.20
CA LEU A 326 4.94 -8.21 1.08
C LEU A 326 4.82 -9.03 -0.20
N GLY A 327 5.20 -10.31 -0.17
CA GLY A 327 5.11 -11.22 -1.30
C GLY A 327 3.68 -11.41 -1.79
N THR A 328 2.73 -11.64 -0.88
CA THR A 328 1.30 -11.74 -1.19
C THR A 328 0.73 -10.42 -1.70
N GLY A 329 1.17 -9.28 -1.18
CA GLY A 329 0.78 -7.96 -1.68
C GLY A 329 1.27 -7.71 -3.11
N MET A 330 2.52 -8.07 -3.42
CA MET A 330 3.09 -7.98 -4.76
C MET A 330 2.40 -8.97 -5.72
N ALA A 331 2.25 -10.23 -5.33
CA ALA A 331 1.61 -11.26 -6.14
C ALA A 331 0.13 -10.94 -6.40
N GLY A 332 -0.60 -10.51 -5.36
CA GLY A 332 -1.99 -10.07 -5.47
C GLY A 332 -2.15 -8.83 -6.35
N GLY A 333 -1.27 -7.84 -6.18
CA GLY A 333 -1.24 -6.66 -7.03
C GLY A 333 -0.94 -6.98 -8.50
N LEU A 334 0.00 -7.89 -8.76
CA LEU A 334 0.31 -8.37 -10.10
C LEU A 334 -0.87 -9.13 -10.71
N ALA A 335 -1.47 -10.04 -9.95
CA ALA A 335 -2.63 -10.82 -10.37
C ALA A 335 -3.80 -9.90 -10.76
N VAL A 336 -4.09 -8.87 -9.94
CA VAL A 336 -5.14 -7.89 -10.24
C VAL A 336 -4.76 -7.00 -11.42
N SER A 337 -3.50 -6.58 -11.54
CA SER A 337 -3.02 -5.79 -12.69
C SER A 337 -3.24 -6.56 -13.99
N VAL A 338 -2.88 -7.83 -14.02
CA VAL A 338 -2.97 -8.69 -15.20
C VAL A 338 -4.40 -9.13 -15.49
N ALA A 339 -5.12 -9.63 -14.49
CA ALA A 339 -6.43 -10.26 -14.70
C ALA A 339 -7.58 -9.24 -14.77
N VAL A 340 -7.40 -8.05 -14.20
CA VAL A 340 -8.47 -7.04 -14.08
C VAL A 340 -8.08 -5.75 -14.78
N VAL A 341 -6.95 -5.13 -14.41
CA VAL A 341 -6.62 -3.77 -14.89
C VAL A 341 -6.36 -3.76 -16.38
N ILE A 342 -5.44 -4.58 -16.87
CA ILE A 342 -5.08 -4.62 -18.30
C ILE A 342 -6.29 -4.97 -19.19
N PRO A 343 -7.09 -6.03 -18.91
CA PRO A 343 -8.29 -6.34 -19.68
C PRO A 343 -9.34 -5.22 -19.64
N ALA A 344 -9.59 -4.64 -18.47
CA ALA A 344 -10.59 -3.56 -18.35
C ALA A 344 -10.15 -2.31 -19.13
N VAL A 345 -8.87 -1.94 -19.10
CA VAL A 345 -8.35 -0.81 -19.89
C VAL A 345 -8.41 -1.13 -21.39
N ALA A 346 -8.08 -2.36 -21.81
CA ALA A 346 -8.17 -2.79 -23.22
C ALA A 346 -9.61 -2.76 -23.76
N LEU A 347 -10.60 -2.97 -22.91
CA LEU A 347 -12.02 -2.91 -23.28
C LEU A 347 -12.57 -1.47 -23.26
N LEU A 348 -12.32 -0.75 -22.17
CA LEU A 348 -12.92 0.56 -21.88
C LEU A 348 -12.15 1.73 -22.50
N ARG A 349 -10.83 1.63 -22.63
CA ARG A 349 -9.93 2.70 -23.14
C ARG A 349 -8.90 2.15 -24.14
N PRO A 350 -9.32 1.44 -25.20
CA PRO A 350 -8.39 0.79 -26.12
C PRO A 350 -7.46 1.78 -26.84
N GLN A 351 -7.92 3.00 -27.13
CA GLN A 351 -7.09 4.03 -27.78
C GLN A 351 -5.91 4.47 -26.92
N GLN A 352 -6.10 4.51 -25.60
CA GLN A 352 -5.04 4.85 -24.67
C GLN A 352 -3.96 3.75 -24.68
N MET A 353 -4.35 2.48 -24.66
CA MET A 353 -3.39 1.37 -24.78
C MET A 353 -2.70 1.30 -26.15
N VAL A 354 -3.38 1.65 -27.25
CA VAL A 354 -2.75 1.77 -28.58
C VAL A 354 -1.61 2.79 -28.51
N ALA A 355 -1.86 3.97 -27.93
CA ALA A 355 -0.85 5.00 -27.77
C ALA A 355 0.29 4.58 -26.81
N GLU A 356 -0.04 3.97 -25.67
CA GLU A 356 0.95 3.51 -24.68
C GLU A 356 1.84 2.37 -25.19
N ASN A 357 1.39 1.59 -26.18
CA ASN A 357 2.17 0.53 -26.83
C ASN A 357 2.89 1.00 -28.11
N GLU A 358 2.94 2.31 -28.35
CA GLU A 358 3.60 2.92 -29.53
C GLU A 358 3.07 2.35 -30.86
N MET A 359 1.78 2.03 -30.89
CA MET A 359 1.09 1.58 -32.10
C MET A 359 0.57 2.79 -32.89
N SER A 360 0.50 2.65 -34.21
CA SER A 360 0.00 3.67 -35.13
C SER A 360 -1.41 4.15 -34.73
N THR A 361 -1.58 5.46 -34.55
CA THR A 361 -2.88 6.10 -34.25
C THR A 361 -3.67 6.48 -35.50
N ASP A 362 -3.14 6.20 -36.70
CA ASP A 362 -3.81 6.52 -37.97
C ASP A 362 -5.24 5.94 -38.04
N PRO A 363 -6.21 6.71 -38.57
CA PRO A 363 -7.60 6.27 -38.70
C PRO A 363 -7.75 4.92 -39.43
N ALA A 364 -6.88 4.66 -40.42
CA ALA A 364 -6.88 3.44 -41.21
C ALA A 364 -6.47 2.19 -40.40
N HIS A 365 -5.61 2.35 -39.39
CA HIS A 365 -5.10 1.24 -38.57
C HIS A 365 -5.86 1.08 -37.25
N ARG A 366 -6.65 2.09 -36.86
CA ARG A 366 -7.36 2.18 -35.58
C ARG A 366 -8.12 0.91 -35.20
N ARG A 367 -8.93 0.34 -36.10
CA ARG A 367 -9.72 -0.87 -35.80
C ARG A 367 -8.85 -2.11 -35.56
N ARG A 368 -7.78 -2.27 -36.35
CA ARG A 368 -6.85 -3.39 -36.23
C ARG A 368 -6.03 -3.30 -34.95
N ASN A 369 -5.51 -2.13 -34.63
CA ASN A 369 -4.75 -1.90 -33.40
C ASN A 369 -5.59 -2.05 -32.13
N VAL A 370 -6.86 -1.63 -32.15
CA VAL A 370 -7.80 -1.91 -31.04
C VAL A 370 -8.01 -3.41 -30.85
N ALA A 371 -8.18 -4.17 -31.94
CA ALA A 371 -8.31 -5.62 -31.87
C ALA A 371 -7.01 -6.29 -31.38
N ALA A 372 -5.84 -5.81 -31.82
CA ALA A 372 -4.54 -6.28 -31.38
C ALA A 372 -4.33 -6.07 -29.87
N VAL A 373 -4.67 -4.89 -29.34
CA VAL A 373 -4.58 -4.58 -27.90
C VAL A 373 -5.49 -5.49 -27.07
N ARG A 374 -6.72 -5.75 -27.53
CA ARG A 374 -7.65 -6.67 -26.85
C ARG A 374 -7.15 -8.12 -26.90
N ALA A 375 -6.62 -8.55 -28.04
CA ALA A 375 -6.01 -9.87 -28.18
C ALA A 375 -4.76 -10.00 -27.28
N MET A 376 -3.96 -8.95 -27.15
CA MET A 376 -2.81 -8.92 -26.25
C MET A 376 -3.23 -9.01 -24.79
N ALA A 377 -4.25 -8.27 -24.36
CA ALA A 377 -4.79 -8.38 -23.01
C ALA A 377 -5.33 -9.80 -22.72
N ALA A 378 -6.07 -10.39 -23.66
CA ALA A 378 -6.54 -11.78 -23.55
C ALA A 378 -5.38 -12.78 -23.51
N MET A 379 -4.35 -12.57 -24.32
CA MET A 379 -3.15 -13.41 -24.36
C MET A 379 -2.44 -13.41 -23.00
N ILE A 380 -2.24 -12.24 -22.40
CA ILE A 380 -1.64 -12.10 -21.07
C ILE A 380 -2.44 -12.91 -20.04
N VAL A 381 -3.77 -12.80 -20.01
CA VAL A 381 -4.61 -13.60 -19.09
C VAL A 381 -4.47 -15.10 -19.36
N MET A 382 -4.46 -15.50 -20.64
CA MET A 382 -4.33 -16.90 -21.05
C MET A 382 -3.00 -17.53 -20.64
N ILE A 383 -1.89 -16.76 -20.54
CA ILE A 383 -0.61 -17.26 -20.02
C ILE A 383 -0.77 -17.78 -18.59
N PHE A 384 -1.50 -17.05 -17.74
CA PHE A 384 -1.76 -17.46 -16.35
C PHE A 384 -2.74 -18.62 -16.28
N VAL A 385 -3.81 -18.60 -17.08
CA VAL A 385 -4.78 -19.71 -17.16
C VAL A 385 -4.08 -21.01 -17.57
N PHE A 386 -3.25 -20.95 -18.63
CA PHE A 386 -2.45 -22.09 -19.08
C PHE A 386 -1.52 -22.60 -17.97
N SER A 387 -0.82 -21.69 -17.29
CA SER A 387 0.10 -22.06 -16.19
C SER A 387 -0.64 -22.77 -15.05
N ILE A 388 -1.81 -22.28 -14.64
CA ILE A 388 -2.64 -22.90 -13.60
C ILE A 388 -3.15 -24.28 -14.06
N LEU A 389 -3.65 -24.38 -15.30
CA LEU A 389 -4.13 -25.65 -15.85
C LEU A 389 -3.00 -26.68 -15.95
N MET A 390 -1.79 -26.27 -16.31
CA MET A 390 -0.63 -27.15 -16.40
C MET A 390 -0.24 -27.71 -15.02
N VAL A 391 -0.19 -26.86 -13.99
CA VAL A 391 0.07 -27.32 -12.60
C VAL A 391 -1.01 -28.30 -12.16
N ARG A 392 -2.29 -28.01 -12.41
CA ARG A 392 -3.39 -28.91 -12.02
C ARG A 392 -3.39 -30.22 -12.81
N TYR A 393 -3.01 -30.19 -14.08
CA TYR A 393 -2.83 -31.39 -14.90
C TYR A 393 -1.72 -32.28 -14.36
N GLN A 394 -0.58 -31.72 -13.96
CA GLN A 394 0.52 -32.47 -13.32
C GLN A 394 0.09 -33.17 -12.03
N HIS A 395 -0.88 -32.61 -11.31
CA HIS A 395 -1.47 -33.20 -10.09
C HIS A 395 -2.71 -34.07 -10.37
N GLY A 396 -3.02 -34.39 -11.64
CA GLY A 396 -4.15 -35.24 -12.03
C GLY A 396 -5.53 -34.62 -11.86
N ALA A 397 -5.64 -33.33 -11.54
CA ALA A 397 -6.89 -32.65 -11.22
C ALA A 397 -7.63 -32.07 -12.43
N VAL A 398 -7.00 -32.06 -13.61
CA VAL A 398 -7.54 -31.49 -14.86
C VAL A 398 -7.14 -32.41 -16.03
N PRO A 399 -8.03 -32.66 -17.00
CA PRO A 399 -7.70 -33.49 -18.16
C PRO A 399 -6.76 -32.78 -19.15
N GLY A 400 -5.88 -33.54 -19.81
CA GLY A 400 -4.85 -33.00 -20.71
C GLY A 400 -5.39 -32.22 -21.93
N TRP A 401 -6.61 -32.53 -22.40
CA TRP A 401 -7.23 -31.78 -23.50
C TRP A 401 -7.49 -30.31 -23.15
N ALA A 402 -7.77 -29.99 -21.88
CA ALA A 402 -8.01 -28.62 -21.45
C ALA A 402 -6.73 -27.78 -21.52
N VAL A 403 -5.60 -28.39 -21.16
CA VAL A 403 -4.26 -27.78 -21.31
C VAL A 403 -3.97 -27.54 -22.78
N LEU A 404 -4.16 -28.55 -23.64
CA LEU A 404 -3.94 -28.43 -25.09
C LEU A 404 -4.82 -27.34 -25.71
N LEU A 405 -6.11 -27.28 -25.36
CA LEU A 405 -7.03 -26.25 -25.83
C LEU A 405 -6.56 -24.85 -25.41
N SER A 406 -6.15 -24.68 -24.15
CA SER A 406 -5.65 -23.39 -23.67
C SER A 406 -4.36 -22.95 -24.38
N LEU A 407 -3.47 -23.89 -24.72
CA LEU A 407 -2.28 -23.63 -25.52
C LEU A 407 -2.64 -23.22 -26.95
N LEU A 408 -3.58 -23.90 -27.59
CA LEU A 408 -4.05 -23.54 -28.94
C LEU A 408 -4.66 -22.14 -28.97
N VAL A 409 -5.47 -21.78 -27.98
CA VAL A 409 -6.01 -20.41 -27.83
C VAL A 409 -4.87 -19.40 -27.65
N LEU A 410 -3.88 -19.71 -26.81
CA LEU A 410 -2.73 -18.83 -26.59
C LEU A 410 -1.94 -18.57 -27.88
N VAL A 411 -1.65 -19.63 -28.66
CA VAL A 411 -0.98 -19.52 -29.96
C VAL A 411 -1.83 -18.72 -30.95
N GLY A 412 -3.14 -18.98 -31.01
CA GLY A 412 -4.06 -18.23 -31.87
C GLY A 412 -4.10 -16.74 -31.54
N LEU A 413 -4.09 -16.38 -30.25
CA LEU A 413 -4.01 -15.00 -29.80
C LEU A 413 -2.66 -14.36 -30.16
N ALA A 414 -1.54 -15.07 -29.98
CA ALA A 414 -0.22 -14.57 -30.36
C ALA A 414 -0.13 -14.27 -31.86
N VAL A 415 -0.63 -15.18 -32.71
CA VAL A 415 -0.71 -14.98 -34.15
C VAL A 415 -1.61 -13.79 -34.49
N ALA A 416 -2.79 -13.67 -33.86
CA ALA A 416 -3.69 -12.55 -34.06
C ALA A 416 -3.04 -11.20 -33.70
N VAL A 417 -2.31 -11.12 -32.58
CA VAL A 417 -1.56 -9.92 -32.17
C VAL A 417 -0.54 -9.53 -33.24
N VAL A 418 0.26 -10.50 -33.71
CA VAL A 418 1.29 -10.26 -34.74
C VAL A 418 0.68 -9.75 -36.04
N LEU A 419 -0.43 -10.36 -36.49
CA LEU A 419 -1.07 -10.00 -37.76
C LEU A 419 -1.85 -8.67 -37.70
N LEU A 420 -2.39 -8.32 -36.54
CA LEU A 420 -3.26 -7.13 -36.38
C LEU A 420 -2.50 -5.88 -35.99
N GLN A 421 -1.38 -6.00 -35.27
CA GLN A 421 -0.64 -4.84 -34.78
C GLN A 421 -0.02 -4.04 -35.93
N ARG A 422 -0.06 -2.71 -35.84
CA ARG A 422 0.58 -1.75 -36.73
C ARG A 422 1.34 -0.75 -35.89
N VAL A 423 2.65 -0.72 -36.07
CA VAL A 423 3.57 0.05 -35.22
C VAL A 423 3.81 1.46 -35.79
N ASP A 424 3.95 2.45 -34.92
CA ASP A 424 4.50 3.75 -35.31
C ASP A 424 6.04 3.72 -35.19
N HIS A 425 6.71 3.54 -36.32
CA HIS A 425 8.18 3.47 -36.35
C HIS A 425 8.85 4.80 -35.97
N GLU A 426 8.20 5.94 -36.22
CA GLU A 426 8.73 7.27 -35.88
C GLU A 426 8.59 7.56 -34.38
N ALA A 427 7.52 7.11 -33.75
CA ALA A 427 7.38 7.16 -32.29
C ALA A 427 8.44 6.28 -31.60
N ARG A 428 8.64 5.04 -32.05
CA ARG A 428 9.65 4.12 -31.51
C ARG A 428 11.09 4.63 -31.65
N ALA A 429 11.41 5.21 -32.80
CA ALA A 429 12.73 5.80 -33.03
C ALA A 429 13.01 6.96 -32.07
N ARG A 430 11.99 7.75 -31.72
CA ARG A 430 12.12 8.87 -30.77
C ARG A 430 12.24 8.42 -29.31
N SER A 431 11.63 7.30 -28.92
CA SER A 431 11.71 6.76 -27.56
C SER A 431 12.93 5.88 -27.31
N GLY A 432 13.72 5.58 -28.34
CA GLY A 432 14.91 4.71 -28.23
C GLY A 432 14.59 3.23 -28.13
N THR A 433 13.31 2.85 -28.29
CA THR A 433 12.86 1.45 -28.33
C THR A 433 13.31 0.82 -29.65
N SER A 434 14.08 -0.28 -29.62
CA SER A 434 14.66 -0.85 -30.83
C SER A 434 13.58 -1.19 -31.88
N ALA A 435 13.70 -0.64 -33.08
CA ALA A 435 12.79 -0.86 -34.21
C ALA A 435 12.81 -2.30 -34.80
N ARG A 436 13.43 -3.27 -34.10
CA ARG A 436 13.83 -4.57 -34.66
C ARG A 436 12.80 -5.68 -34.63
N VAL A 437 11.61 -5.49 -34.07
CA VAL A 437 10.53 -6.47 -34.27
C VAL A 437 9.92 -6.19 -35.64
N GLU A 438 10.50 -6.78 -36.67
CA GLU A 438 9.92 -6.79 -38.02
C GLU A 438 8.54 -7.43 -37.94
N ASN A 439 7.51 -6.60 -38.06
CA ASN A 439 6.18 -7.09 -38.31
C ASN A 439 6.05 -7.34 -39.82
N PRO A 440 5.74 -8.56 -40.27
CA PRO A 440 5.63 -8.89 -41.71
C PRO A 440 4.63 -7.99 -42.45
N ALA A 441 3.71 -7.41 -41.69
CA ALA A 441 2.62 -6.64 -42.21
C ALA A 441 2.96 -5.13 -42.28
N ASP A 442 4.04 -4.66 -41.63
CA ASP A 442 4.44 -3.24 -41.68
C ASP A 442 5.14 -2.92 -43.02
N PRO A 443 4.89 -1.74 -43.62
CA PRO A 443 5.58 -1.34 -44.83
C PRO A 443 7.08 -1.26 -44.54
N ARG A 444 7.90 -1.90 -45.39
CA ARG A 444 9.37 -1.84 -45.25
C ARG A 444 9.81 -0.39 -45.09
N PRO A 445 10.67 -0.06 -44.11
CA PRO A 445 11.13 1.30 -43.94
C PRO A 445 11.71 1.78 -45.27
N ARG A 446 11.21 2.93 -45.76
CA ARG A 446 11.84 3.63 -46.88
C ARG A 446 13.29 3.79 -46.47
N ARG A 447 14.21 3.14 -47.20
CA ARG A 447 15.65 3.31 -46.99
C ARG A 447 15.89 4.79 -46.85
N LEU A 448 16.33 5.23 -45.67
CA LEU A 448 16.87 6.57 -45.48
C LEU A 448 17.94 6.69 -46.57
N ARG A 449 17.65 7.55 -47.56
CA ARG A 449 18.57 7.85 -48.64
C ARG A 449 19.86 8.27 -47.94
N PRO A 450 21.00 7.58 -48.16
CA PRO A 450 22.24 8.04 -47.58
C PRO A 450 22.39 9.51 -47.94
N ALA A 451 22.69 10.33 -46.93
CA ALA A 451 22.92 11.76 -47.10
C ALA A 451 23.83 11.91 -48.31
N ARG A 452 23.30 12.58 -49.33
CA ARG A 452 24.04 12.85 -50.55
C ARG A 452 25.11 13.86 -50.15
N ASP A 453 26.35 13.42 -50.18
CA ASP A 453 27.52 14.29 -50.10
C ASP A 453 27.51 15.23 -51.31
N GLU A 454 26.86 16.38 -51.16
CA GLU A 454 26.97 17.59 -51.97
C GLU A 454 26.93 18.70 -50.90
N ASP A 455 28.01 19.39 -50.54
CA ASP A 455 28.79 20.30 -51.37
C ASP A 455 30.22 20.52 -50.82
N GLY A 456 31.23 20.30 -51.67
CA GLY A 456 32.52 20.97 -51.58
C GLY A 456 32.75 21.73 -52.88
N PRO A 457 32.67 23.07 -52.93
CA PRO A 457 32.90 23.83 -54.14
C PRO A 457 34.41 23.98 -54.40
N GLY A 458 34.74 24.14 -55.68
CA GLY A 458 36.10 24.15 -56.22
C GLY A 458 37.03 25.22 -55.65
N GLY A 459 38.33 24.91 -55.78
CA GLY A 459 39.43 25.84 -55.61
C GLY A 459 40.46 25.61 -56.71
N ASP A 460 40.22 26.20 -57.87
CA ASP A 460 41.29 26.66 -58.77
C ASP A 460 41.83 27.98 -58.21
N ARG A 461 43.03 27.93 -57.60
CA ARG A 461 44.13 28.92 -57.68
C ARG A 461 45.24 28.58 -56.69
#